data_AF-A0A8T1S4V4-F1
#
_entry.id   AF-A0A8T1S4V4-F1
#
_cell.length_a   1.000
_cell.length_b   1.000
_cell.length_c   1.000
_cell.angle_alpha   90.00
_cell.angle_beta   90.00
_cell.angle_gamma   90.00
#
_symmetry.space_group_name_H-M   'P 1'
#
loop_
_entity.id
_entity.type
_entity.pdbx_description
1 polymer ?
#
loop_
_entity_poly.entity_id
_entity_poly.type
_entity_poly.pdbx_seq_one_letter_code
_entity_poly.pdbx_strand_id
1 'polypeptide(L)'
;DHNWDINDAKVVCRQLACGAALSVPDKAWFGEGSRPIWLDEVNCTGTEAALTECRARLWGDHNCTHEEDASVVCSEHSQLRLVNSRSHCTGRVEVFHNQQWGTVCDKNWDLRDAGVVCRQLGCRTALSAPGRAQFGQGSDPIWL
;
A
#
# COMPACT_ATOMS: atom_id res chain seq x y z
N ASP A 1 0.99 -22.21 -6.20
CA ASP A 1 2.39 -22.20 -6.63
C ASP A 1 3.27 -22.53 -5.43
N HIS A 2 4.19 -23.46 -5.61
CA HIS A 2 4.94 -24.12 -4.55
C HIS A 2 5.95 -23.23 -3.82
N ASN A 3 6.15 -21.97 -4.25
CA ASN A 3 7.10 -21.07 -3.58
C ASN A 3 6.70 -19.59 -3.50
N TRP A 4 5.52 -19.20 -4.01
CA TRP A 4 5.03 -17.82 -3.90
C TRP A 4 4.62 -17.46 -2.48
N ASP A 5 5.39 -16.60 -1.82
CA ASP A 5 5.25 -16.29 -0.40
C ASP A 5 5.20 -14.79 -0.06
N ILE A 6 5.12 -14.48 1.25
CA ILE A 6 5.00 -13.11 1.72
C ILE A 6 6.24 -12.25 1.43
N ASN A 7 7.42 -12.84 1.23
CA ASN A 7 8.62 -12.11 0.86
C ASN A 7 8.58 -11.70 -0.61
N ASP A 8 8.07 -12.55 -1.49
CA ASP A 8 7.83 -12.18 -2.89
C ASP A 8 6.82 -11.02 -2.98
N ALA A 9 5.74 -11.14 -2.21
CA ALA A 9 4.73 -10.09 -2.11
C ALA A 9 5.31 -8.76 -1.59
N LYS A 10 6.24 -8.78 -0.61
CA LYS A 10 6.89 -7.54 -0.14
C LYS A 10 7.65 -6.84 -1.25
N VAL A 11 8.35 -7.60 -2.10
CA VAL A 11 9.07 -7.05 -3.26
C VAL A 11 8.08 -6.43 -4.23
N VAL A 12 7.00 -7.13 -4.60
CA VAL A 12 5.98 -6.60 -5.51
C VAL A 12 5.30 -5.34 -4.96
N CYS A 13 4.80 -5.40 -3.72
CA CYS A 13 4.09 -4.26 -3.12
C CYS A 13 5.01 -3.04 -2.94
N ARG A 14 6.30 -3.26 -2.64
CA ARG A 14 7.30 -2.18 -2.60
C ARG A 14 7.60 -1.63 -3.99
N GLN A 15 7.87 -2.50 -4.96
CA GLN A 15 8.22 -2.14 -6.34
C GLN A 15 7.11 -1.30 -6.99
N LEU A 16 5.84 -1.65 -6.75
CA LEU A 16 4.68 -0.90 -7.24
C LEU A 16 4.32 0.31 -6.38
N ALA A 17 5.00 0.52 -5.25
CA ALA A 17 4.65 1.50 -4.24
C ALA A 17 3.16 1.39 -3.81
N CYS A 18 2.71 0.18 -3.47
CA CYS A 18 1.35 -0.14 -3.02
C CYS A 18 1.26 -0.48 -1.53
N GLY A 19 2.29 -0.15 -0.75
CA GLY A 19 2.31 -0.30 0.71
C GLY A 19 2.94 -1.62 1.13
N ALA A 20 2.53 -2.14 2.29
CA ALA A 20 3.01 -3.41 2.82
C ALA A 20 2.27 -4.60 2.19
N ALA A 21 2.93 -5.75 2.06
CA ALA A 21 2.25 -6.99 1.70
C ALA A 21 1.34 -7.47 2.86
N LEU A 22 0.06 -7.70 2.56
CA LEU A 22 -0.93 -8.18 3.52
C LEU A 22 -1.15 -9.69 3.41
N SER A 23 -1.27 -10.21 2.19
CA SER A 23 -1.49 -11.64 1.95
C SER A 23 -1.08 -12.05 0.54
N VAL A 24 -0.91 -13.36 0.37
CA VAL A 24 -0.63 -14.04 -0.91
C VAL A 24 -1.71 -15.10 -1.17
N PRO A 25 -2.84 -14.70 -1.76
CA PRO A 25 -3.86 -15.67 -2.14
C PRO A 25 -3.32 -16.65 -3.18
N ASP A 26 -3.77 -17.89 -3.08
CA ASP A 26 -3.36 -19.01 -3.91
C ASP A 26 -4.41 -19.35 -4.98
N LYS A 27 -3.99 -20.16 -5.96
CA LYS A 27 -4.83 -20.74 -7.04
C LYS A 27 -5.60 -19.72 -7.88
N ALA A 28 -4.87 -18.77 -8.49
CA ALA A 28 -5.47 -17.76 -9.37
C ALA A 28 -6.69 -17.05 -8.75
N TRP A 29 -6.60 -16.69 -7.47
CA TRP A 29 -7.70 -16.14 -6.68
C TRP A 29 -8.43 -14.97 -7.34
N PHE A 30 -7.70 -14.11 -8.06
CA PHE A 30 -8.23 -12.95 -8.78
C PHE A 30 -8.56 -13.22 -10.25
N GLY A 31 -8.53 -14.48 -10.67
CA GLY A 31 -8.75 -14.94 -12.03
C GLY A 31 -7.47 -15.41 -12.71
N GLU A 32 -7.67 -16.23 -13.74
CA GLU A 32 -6.62 -16.83 -14.55
C GLU A 32 -6.16 -15.89 -15.67
N GLY A 33 -4.86 -15.89 -15.93
CA GLY A 33 -4.26 -15.30 -17.10
C GLY A 33 -4.58 -16.06 -18.39
N SER A 34 -4.17 -15.48 -19.51
CA SER A 34 -4.32 -16.08 -20.86
C SER A 34 -3.07 -15.88 -21.73
N ARG A 35 -2.01 -15.30 -21.15
CA ARG A 35 -0.75 -14.95 -21.80
C ARG A 35 0.36 -15.82 -21.23
N PRO A 36 1.55 -15.87 -21.86
CA PRO A 36 2.64 -16.71 -21.35
C PRO A 36 2.92 -16.49 -19.86
N ILE A 37 3.13 -17.58 -19.14
CA ILE A 37 3.61 -17.57 -17.76
C ILE A 37 5.14 -17.42 -17.84
N TRP A 38 5.68 -16.41 -17.15
CA TRP A 38 7.09 -16.04 -17.32
C TRP A 38 8.00 -16.52 -16.21
N LEU A 39 7.48 -16.60 -14.99
CA LEU A 39 8.26 -16.88 -13.78
C LEU A 39 7.65 -18.07 -13.06
N ASP A 40 8.52 -18.89 -12.48
CA ASP A 40 8.21 -20.08 -11.68
C ASP A 40 9.29 -20.22 -10.59
N GLU A 41 8.91 -20.78 -9.45
CA GLU A 41 9.72 -20.93 -8.24
C GLU A 41 10.42 -19.62 -7.81
N VAL A 42 9.67 -18.50 -7.85
CA VAL A 42 10.16 -17.22 -7.32
C VAL A 42 10.51 -17.39 -5.83
N ASN A 43 11.66 -16.85 -5.44
CA ASN A 43 12.21 -17.01 -4.09
C ASN A 43 12.97 -15.75 -3.69
N CYS A 44 12.21 -14.69 -3.40
CA CYS A 44 12.74 -13.44 -2.89
C CYS A 44 13.16 -13.58 -1.41
N THR A 45 14.21 -12.87 -1.02
CA THR A 45 14.55 -12.60 0.39
C THR A 45 13.64 -11.54 1.01
N GLY A 46 12.94 -10.75 0.18
CA GLY A 46 12.06 -9.65 0.58
C GLY A 46 12.76 -8.28 0.54
N THR A 47 14.03 -8.23 0.16
CA THR A 47 14.86 -7.00 0.16
C THR A 47 15.20 -6.49 -1.24
N GLU A 48 14.90 -7.27 -2.27
CA GLU A 48 15.14 -6.98 -3.67
C GLU A 48 14.40 -5.72 -4.14
N ALA A 49 15.01 -4.92 -5.01
CA ALA A 49 14.36 -3.70 -5.48
C ALA A 49 13.24 -4.00 -6.48
N ALA A 50 13.34 -5.13 -7.19
CA ALA A 50 12.37 -5.58 -8.18
C ALA A 50 12.23 -7.10 -8.18
N LEU A 51 11.06 -7.59 -8.62
CA LEU A 51 10.76 -9.02 -8.72
C LEU A 51 11.74 -9.77 -9.63
N THR A 52 12.29 -9.09 -10.64
CA THR A 52 13.27 -9.64 -11.59
C THR A 52 14.66 -9.87 -10.97
N GLU A 53 14.92 -9.33 -9.78
CA GLU A 53 16.17 -9.55 -9.04
C GLU A 53 16.07 -10.76 -8.09
N CYS A 54 14.86 -11.27 -7.86
CA CYS A 54 14.67 -12.46 -7.05
C CYS A 54 15.17 -13.70 -7.78
N ARG A 55 15.62 -14.69 -7.01
CA ARG A 55 15.95 -15.99 -7.57
C ARG A 55 14.67 -16.64 -8.09
N ALA A 56 14.70 -17.12 -9.32
CA ALA A 56 13.61 -17.85 -9.97
C ALA A 56 14.20 -18.82 -11.00
N ARG A 57 13.35 -19.64 -11.62
CA ARG A 57 13.72 -20.38 -12.83
C ARG A 57 14.02 -19.45 -14.01
N LEU A 58 14.56 -20.02 -15.09
CA LEU A 58 14.78 -19.27 -16.32
C LEU A 58 13.44 -18.77 -16.87
N TRP A 59 13.45 -17.64 -17.55
CA TRP A 59 12.24 -17.02 -18.08
C TRP A 59 11.53 -17.94 -19.07
N GLY A 60 10.25 -18.21 -18.81
CA GLY A 60 9.41 -19.12 -19.61
C GLY A 60 9.72 -20.60 -19.39
N ASP A 61 10.63 -20.96 -18.47
CA ASP A 61 10.87 -22.33 -18.03
C ASP A 61 10.03 -22.61 -16.78
N HIS A 62 8.81 -23.11 -16.99
CA HIS A 62 7.85 -23.41 -15.94
C HIS A 62 7.07 -24.70 -16.24
N ASN A 63 6.56 -25.33 -15.19
CA ASN A 63 5.54 -26.39 -15.34
C ASN A 63 4.14 -25.95 -14.87
N CYS A 64 3.99 -24.66 -14.52
CA CYS A 64 2.74 -24.09 -14.04
C CYS A 64 1.64 -24.06 -15.11
N THR A 65 0.40 -24.10 -14.63
CA THR A 65 -0.81 -23.76 -15.38
C THR A 65 -1.37 -22.42 -14.91
N HIS A 66 -2.32 -21.83 -15.66
CA HIS A 66 -2.95 -20.57 -15.23
C HIS A 66 -3.79 -20.68 -13.97
N GLU A 67 -4.23 -21.90 -13.60
CA GLU A 67 -4.85 -22.16 -12.28
C GLU A 67 -3.88 -21.88 -11.12
N GLU A 68 -2.57 -21.73 -11.40
CA GLU A 68 -1.53 -21.47 -10.42
C GLU A 68 -1.02 -20.03 -10.44
N ASP A 69 -1.63 -19.14 -11.23
CA ASP A 69 -1.21 -17.74 -11.33
C ASP A 69 -1.15 -17.08 -9.95
N ALA A 70 0.02 -16.51 -9.65
CA ALA A 70 0.32 -15.91 -8.36
C ALA A 70 -0.48 -14.63 -8.12
N SER A 71 -0.94 -14.44 -6.87
CA SER A 71 -1.71 -13.28 -6.45
C SER A 71 -1.10 -12.61 -5.22
N VAL A 72 -1.27 -11.30 -5.10
CA VAL A 72 -0.82 -10.52 -3.93
C VAL A 72 -1.87 -9.50 -3.53
N VAL A 73 -2.05 -9.30 -2.23
CA VAL A 73 -2.81 -8.20 -1.66
C VAL A 73 -1.86 -7.28 -0.93
N CYS A 74 -1.78 -6.03 -1.37
CA CYS A 74 -1.02 -4.98 -0.71
C CYS A 74 -1.92 -4.15 0.21
N SER A 75 -1.34 -3.41 1.15
CA SER A 75 -2.09 -2.59 2.12
C SER A 75 -2.75 -1.36 1.51
N GLU A 76 -2.50 -1.12 0.23
CA GLU A 76 -2.53 0.19 -0.41
C GLU A 76 -1.56 1.14 0.32
N HIS A 77 -0.88 2.04 -0.39
CA HIS A 77 -0.35 3.20 0.31
C HIS A 77 -1.55 4.04 0.69
N SER A 78 -2.02 3.92 1.92
CA SER A 78 -2.67 5.06 2.56
C SER A 78 -1.58 6.13 2.69
N GLN A 79 -1.43 6.92 1.62
CA GLN A 79 -0.61 8.14 1.59
C GLN A 79 -1.07 9.16 2.63
N LEU A 80 -2.08 8.82 3.43
CA LEU A 80 -2.77 9.67 4.35
C LEU A 80 -3.18 8.86 5.58
N ARG A 81 -2.96 9.42 6.77
CA ARG A 81 -3.43 8.85 8.05
C ARG A 81 -4.00 9.92 8.96
N LEU A 82 -4.85 9.51 9.90
CA LEU A 82 -5.28 10.32 11.03
C LEU A 82 -4.63 9.83 12.31
N VAL A 83 -3.94 10.73 13.03
CA VAL A 83 -3.24 10.40 14.27
C VAL A 83 -3.74 11.21 15.46
N ASN A 84 -3.35 10.82 16.68
CA ASN A 84 -3.68 11.49 17.94
C ASN A 84 -5.19 11.53 18.27
N SER A 85 -5.88 10.44 17.99
CA SER A 85 -7.25 10.19 18.43
C SER A 85 -7.46 8.71 18.72
N ARG A 86 -8.57 8.37 19.37
CA ARG A 86 -9.00 6.98 19.59
C ARG A 86 -9.77 6.39 18.41
N SER A 87 -10.16 7.22 17.44
CA SER A 87 -10.92 6.82 16.25
C SER A 87 -10.03 6.90 15.01
N HIS A 88 -10.15 5.93 14.11
CA HIS A 88 -9.49 5.98 12.80
C HIS A 88 -10.08 7.03 11.84
N CYS A 89 -11.22 7.63 12.20
CA CYS A 89 -11.91 8.67 11.44
C CYS A 89 -11.80 10.07 12.07
N THR A 90 -10.86 10.29 12.98
CA THR A 90 -10.67 11.57 13.65
C THR A 90 -9.19 11.74 13.99
N GLY A 91 -8.59 12.91 13.79
CA GLY A 91 -7.19 13.12 14.17
C GLY A 91 -6.50 14.21 13.35
N ARG A 92 -5.20 14.38 13.59
CA ARG A 92 -4.32 15.20 12.74
C ARG A 92 -4.09 14.45 11.42
N VAL A 93 -4.25 15.16 10.31
CA VAL A 93 -3.92 14.65 8.97
C VAL A 93 -2.42 14.63 8.80
N GLU A 94 -1.88 13.46 8.46
CA GLU A 94 -0.49 13.30 8.04
C GLU A 94 -0.43 12.61 6.69
N VAL A 95 0.49 13.06 5.83
CA VAL A 95 0.68 12.58 4.47
C VAL A 95 2.05 11.93 4.35
N PHE A 96 2.12 10.78 3.68
CA PHE A 96 3.37 10.09 3.39
C PHE A 96 3.90 10.55 2.03
N HIS A 97 5.04 11.24 2.04
CA HIS A 97 5.66 11.79 0.85
C HIS A 97 7.19 11.68 0.96
N ASN A 98 7.89 11.34 -0.13
CA ASN A 98 9.34 11.12 -0.14
C ASN A 98 9.84 10.17 0.97
N GLN A 99 9.13 9.06 1.18
CA GLN A 99 9.42 8.05 2.20
C GLN A 99 9.37 8.56 3.65
N GLN A 100 8.73 9.71 3.90
CA GLN A 100 8.61 10.31 5.22
C GLN A 100 7.19 10.82 5.47
N TRP A 101 6.70 10.64 6.71
CA TRP A 101 5.46 11.28 7.14
C TRP A 101 5.67 12.78 7.31
N GLY A 102 4.63 13.56 7.05
CA GLY A 102 4.61 14.98 7.39
C GLY A 102 3.19 15.49 7.55
N THR A 103 3.09 16.72 8.02
CA THR A 103 1.85 17.40 8.40
C THR A 103 1.30 18.25 7.26
N VAL A 104 0.02 18.62 7.41
CA VAL A 104 -0.68 19.55 6.51
C VAL A 104 -0.92 20.87 7.25
N CYS A 105 -0.65 21.99 6.59
CA CYS A 105 -0.87 23.35 7.06
C CYS A 105 -2.37 23.63 7.14
N ASP A 106 -2.82 24.27 8.22
CA ASP A 106 -4.22 24.59 8.44
C ASP A 106 -4.66 25.91 7.75
N LYS A 107 -3.75 26.57 7.01
CA LYS A 107 -4.09 27.78 6.24
C LYS A 107 -5.08 27.41 5.14
N ASN A 108 -6.29 27.97 5.23
CA ASN A 108 -7.43 27.68 4.35
C ASN A 108 -7.93 26.22 4.42
N TRP A 109 -7.56 25.45 5.44
CA TRP A 109 -8.10 24.11 5.67
C TRP A 109 -9.59 24.19 5.96
N ASP A 110 -10.40 23.59 5.08
CA ASP A 110 -11.86 23.68 5.18
C ASP A 110 -12.57 22.30 5.18
N LEU A 111 -13.91 22.34 5.24
CA LEU A 111 -14.72 21.12 5.28
C LEU A 111 -14.70 20.33 3.96
N ARG A 112 -14.37 20.98 2.83
CA ARG A 112 -14.21 20.32 1.53
C ARG A 112 -12.92 19.51 1.52
N ASP A 113 -11.84 20.07 2.04
CA ASP A 113 -10.55 19.39 2.19
C ASP A 113 -10.68 18.19 3.13
N ALA A 114 -11.24 18.40 4.33
CA ALA A 114 -11.54 17.32 5.26
C ALA A 114 -12.47 16.25 4.63
N GLY A 115 -13.39 16.66 3.77
CA GLY A 115 -14.27 15.76 3.02
C GLY A 115 -13.51 14.82 2.07
N VAL A 116 -12.43 15.28 1.43
CA VAL A 116 -11.55 14.42 0.62
C VAL A 116 -10.87 13.39 1.50
N VAL A 117 -10.29 13.83 2.62
CA VAL A 117 -9.62 12.96 3.61
C VAL A 117 -10.55 11.88 4.14
N CYS A 118 -11.75 12.24 4.59
CA CYS A 118 -12.71 11.28 5.12
C CYS A 118 -13.14 10.24 4.07
N ARG A 119 -13.33 10.65 2.80
CA ARG A 119 -13.67 9.69 1.72
C ARG A 119 -12.51 8.75 1.43
N GLN A 120 -11.28 9.26 1.37
CA GLN A 120 -10.09 8.45 1.10
C GLN A 120 -9.84 7.40 2.20
N LEU A 121 -10.20 7.72 3.44
CA LEU A 121 -10.10 6.80 4.59
C LEU A 121 -11.34 5.92 4.82
N GLY A 122 -12.37 5.99 3.96
CA GLY A 122 -13.61 5.21 4.14
C GLY A 122 -14.50 5.70 5.31
N CYS A 123 -14.25 6.90 5.82
CA CYS A 123 -14.93 7.52 6.97
C CYS A 123 -16.20 8.31 6.60
N ARG A 124 -16.70 8.18 5.37
CA ARG A 124 -17.89 8.87 4.85
C ARG A 124 -17.71 10.40 4.81
N THR A 125 -18.69 11.17 5.30
CA THR A 125 -18.74 12.63 5.19
C THR A 125 -17.98 13.30 6.33
N ALA A 126 -17.19 14.33 6.03
CA ALA A 126 -16.55 15.15 7.04
C ALA A 126 -17.58 15.97 7.85
N LEU A 127 -17.45 15.91 9.17
CA LEU A 127 -18.32 16.63 10.11
C LEU A 127 -17.70 17.94 10.62
N SER A 128 -16.37 18.03 10.62
CA SER A 128 -15.62 19.20 11.06
C SER A 128 -14.24 19.25 10.39
N ALA A 129 -13.65 20.44 10.33
CA ALA A 129 -12.31 20.70 9.82
C ALA A 129 -11.55 21.60 10.81
N PRO A 130 -11.16 21.08 11.99
CA PRO A 130 -10.51 21.90 13.00
C PRO A 130 -9.05 22.22 12.65
N GLY A 131 -8.67 23.49 12.76
CA GLY A 131 -7.30 23.95 12.62
C GLY A 131 -6.55 24.05 13.95
N ARG A 132 -5.44 24.81 13.94
CA ARG A 132 -4.62 25.20 15.10
C ARG A 132 -4.13 24.02 15.93
N ALA A 133 -3.80 22.93 15.24
CA ALA A 133 -3.26 21.71 15.85
C ALA A 133 -4.12 21.16 17.01
N GLN A 134 -5.45 21.11 16.86
CA GLN A 134 -6.37 20.57 17.88
C GLN A 134 -5.97 19.16 18.36
N PHE A 135 -5.43 18.33 17.46
CA PHE A 135 -4.94 16.98 17.75
C PHE A 135 -3.43 16.95 18.10
N GLY A 136 -2.88 18.08 18.54
CA GLY A 136 -1.46 18.25 18.83
C GLY A 136 -0.62 18.61 17.60
N GLN A 137 0.45 19.37 17.82
CA GLN A 137 1.40 19.76 16.80
C GLN A 137 2.24 18.54 16.36
N GLY A 138 2.43 18.36 15.06
CA GLY A 138 3.38 17.35 14.56
C GLY A 138 4.82 17.85 14.64
N SER A 139 5.76 16.92 14.82
CA SER A 139 7.21 17.17 14.80
C SER A 139 7.85 16.97 13.43
N ASP A 140 7.11 16.35 12.51
CA ASP A 140 7.55 16.01 11.16
C ASP A 140 7.41 17.21 10.21
N PRO A 141 8.03 17.17 9.00
CA PRO A 141 7.95 18.25 8.02
C PRO A 141 6.50 18.64 7.68
N ILE A 142 6.28 19.88 7.26
CA ILE A 142 5.00 20.31 6.67
C ILE A 142 5.10 20.05 5.17
N TRP A 143 4.27 19.15 4.63
CA TRP A 143 4.30 18.78 3.20
C TRP A 143 3.33 19.58 2.34
N LEU A 144 2.18 19.95 2.90
CA LEU A 144 1.06 20.61 2.21
C LEU A 144 0.55 21.77 3.05
#